data_AF-A0A3D0PWT2-F1
#
_entry.id   AF-A0A3D0PWT2-F1
#
_cell.length_a   1.000
_cell.length_b   1.000
_cell.length_c   1.000
_cell.angle_alpha   90.00
_cell.angle_beta   90.00
_cell.angle_gamma   90.00
#
_symmetry.space_group_name_H-M   'P 1'
#
loop_
_entity.id
_entity.type
_entity.pdbx_description
1 polymer ?
#
loop_
_entity_poly.entity_id
_entity_poly.type
_entity_poly.pdbx_seq_one_letter_code
_entity_poly.pdbx_strand_id
1 'polypeptide(L)'
;VLPTIRSRTRIVNLAVPTNQAVAEFLESKGFEPKIAARAARLSEGHIGIAHLYAKDERVMTDRDELIVGVLELHRASDAVLLAGSLIDNAKAQAEAEVNVKAAEAEADFRRVNGLDAKDRIPPKLRGAYNAIAKKDELKRRATRLTRDVLDRALNSIASVYRDVAVLQNNAEESVGLINLENRSAITELSVRLDRAEAVRRLEDVATARRRLNGNGNPTLVFEALFCALIP
;
A
#
# COMPACT_ATOMS: atom_id res chain seq x y z
N VAL A 1 -4.54 -2.08 -22.15
CA VAL A 1 -5.26 -3.15 -22.89
C VAL A 1 -5.13 -2.87 -24.39
N LEU A 2 -4.69 -3.85 -25.17
CA LEU A 2 -4.54 -3.68 -26.63
C LEU A 2 -5.89 -3.37 -27.29
N PRO A 3 -5.96 -2.48 -28.30
CA PRO A 3 -7.22 -2.16 -29.00
C PRO A 3 -7.95 -3.40 -29.53
N THR A 4 -7.21 -4.41 -29.97
CA THR A 4 -7.72 -5.68 -30.50
C THR A 4 -8.41 -6.58 -29.48
N ILE A 5 -8.12 -6.40 -28.19
CA ILE A 5 -8.80 -7.07 -27.08
C ILE A 5 -10.03 -6.26 -26.68
N ARG A 6 -9.90 -4.93 -26.62
CA ARG A 6 -11.00 -4.02 -26.25
C ARG A 6 -12.19 -4.15 -27.21
N SER A 7 -11.95 -4.30 -28.51
CA SER A 7 -13.04 -4.46 -29.50
C SER A 7 -13.79 -5.79 -29.42
N ARG A 8 -13.23 -6.81 -28.76
CA ARG A 8 -13.80 -8.15 -28.64
C ARG A 8 -14.35 -8.47 -27.25
N THR A 9 -14.40 -7.48 -26.36
CA THR A 9 -14.85 -7.65 -24.98
C THR A 9 -15.91 -6.61 -24.63
N ARG A 10 -16.85 -6.97 -23.76
CA ARG A 10 -17.78 -6.01 -23.16
C ARG A 10 -17.09 -5.34 -21.98
N ILE A 11 -16.96 -4.02 -22.04
CA ILE A 11 -16.42 -3.25 -20.92
C ILE A 11 -17.47 -3.21 -19.80
N VAL A 12 -17.09 -3.68 -18.63
CA VAL A 12 -17.85 -3.52 -17.39
C VAL A 12 -17.02 -2.64 -16.47
N ASN A 13 -17.49 -1.40 -16.25
CA ASN A 13 -16.82 -0.48 -15.34
C ASN A 13 -17.28 -0.76 -13.92
N LEU A 14 -16.33 -1.10 -13.04
CA LEU A 14 -16.59 -1.24 -11.62
C LEU A 14 -16.46 0.15 -10.98
N ALA A 15 -17.46 0.56 -10.19
CA ALA A 15 -17.42 1.81 -9.45
C ALA A 15 -16.50 1.69 -8.23
N VAL A 16 -15.86 2.79 -7.85
CA VAL A 16 -15.14 2.87 -6.57
C VAL A 16 -16.17 2.96 -5.44
N PRO A 17 -16.13 2.08 -4.44
CA PRO A 17 -17.09 2.11 -3.33
C PRO A 17 -16.87 3.35 -2.45
N THR A 18 -17.93 3.81 -1.79
CA THR A 18 -17.84 4.89 -0.80
C THR A 18 -17.16 4.41 0.48
N ASN A 19 -16.60 5.34 1.26
CA ASN A 19 -16.00 5.01 2.57
C ASN A 19 -16.99 4.30 3.49
N GLN A 20 -18.26 4.69 3.46
CA GLN A 20 -19.32 4.04 4.22
C GLN A 20 -19.51 2.58 3.78
N ALA A 21 -19.62 2.32 2.48
CA ALA A 21 -19.78 0.96 1.97
C ALA A 21 -18.58 0.05 2.30
N VAL A 22 -17.36 0.60 2.28
CA VAL A 22 -16.16 -0.14 2.69
C VAL A 22 -16.16 -0.41 4.20
N ALA A 23 -16.57 0.55 5.04
CA ALA A 23 -16.68 0.36 6.48
C ALA A 23 -17.71 -0.71 6.84
N GLU A 24 -18.93 -0.62 6.27
CA GLU A 24 -19.99 -1.63 6.45
C GLU A 24 -19.54 -3.03 6.00
N PHE A 25 -18.79 -3.10 4.89
CA PHE A 25 -18.19 -4.35 4.45
C PHE A 25 -17.20 -4.90 5.49
N LEU A 26 -16.33 -4.08 6.08
CA LEU A 26 -15.39 -4.52 7.10
C LEU A 26 -16.10 -4.93 8.41
N GLU A 27 -17.13 -4.22 8.83
CA GLU A 27 -17.95 -4.61 9.98
C GLU A 27 -18.62 -5.98 9.75
N SER A 28 -19.11 -6.24 8.53
CA SER A 28 -19.64 -7.56 8.17
C SER A 28 -18.60 -8.70 8.23
N LYS A 29 -17.31 -8.35 8.23
CA LYS A 29 -16.18 -9.28 8.43
C LYS A 29 -15.75 -9.41 9.89
N GLY A 30 -16.43 -8.72 10.82
CA GLY A 30 -16.21 -8.81 12.26
C GLY A 30 -15.20 -7.79 12.82
N PHE A 31 -14.81 -6.77 12.06
CA PHE A 31 -13.97 -5.69 12.57
C PHE A 31 -14.79 -4.68 13.40
N GLU A 32 -14.18 -4.10 14.44
CA GLU A 32 -14.80 -3.04 15.25
C GLU A 32 -15.14 -1.81 14.37
N PRO A 33 -16.30 -1.14 14.55
CA PRO A 33 -16.71 0.01 13.75
C PRO A 33 -15.67 1.12 13.62
N LYS A 34 -14.92 1.42 14.69
CA LYS A 34 -13.87 2.46 14.65
C LYS A 34 -12.70 2.07 13.75
N ILE A 35 -12.26 0.81 13.82
CA ILE A 35 -11.18 0.27 12.98
C ILE A 35 -11.64 0.23 11.53
N ALA A 36 -12.87 -0.24 11.29
CA ALA A 36 -13.47 -0.31 9.97
C ALA A 36 -13.58 1.07 9.30
N ALA A 37 -14.11 2.07 10.00
CA ALA A 37 -14.23 3.44 9.50
C ALA A 37 -12.86 4.08 9.20
N ARG A 38 -11.88 3.86 10.09
CA ARG A 38 -10.51 4.33 9.89
C ARG A 38 -9.88 3.69 8.65
N ALA A 39 -9.88 2.36 8.57
CA ALA A 39 -9.30 1.63 7.46
C ALA A 39 -9.98 1.96 6.12
N ALA A 40 -11.30 2.10 6.11
CA ALA A 40 -12.06 2.51 4.93
C ALA A 40 -11.58 3.87 4.39
N ARG A 41 -11.50 4.88 5.26
CA ARG A 41 -11.04 6.24 4.92
C ARG A 41 -9.60 6.24 4.39
N LEU A 42 -8.68 5.55 5.07
CA LEU A 42 -7.27 5.48 4.69
C LEU A 42 -7.01 4.68 3.42
N SER A 43 -7.97 3.84 3.00
CA SER A 43 -7.86 3.00 1.81
C SER A 43 -8.41 3.63 0.52
N GLU A 44 -9.11 4.77 0.64
CA GLU A 44 -9.67 5.53 -0.50
C GLU A 44 -10.50 4.66 -1.48
N GLY A 45 -11.32 3.75 -0.93
CA GLY A 45 -12.16 2.83 -1.71
C GLY A 45 -11.48 1.53 -2.14
N HIS A 46 -10.19 1.32 -1.82
CA HIS A 46 -9.48 0.07 -2.12
C HIS A 46 -9.78 -1.00 -1.05
N ILE A 47 -10.84 -1.79 -1.26
CA ILE A 47 -11.35 -2.82 -0.33
C ILE A 47 -10.24 -3.75 0.21
N GLY A 48 -9.33 -4.21 -0.65
CA GLY A 48 -8.23 -5.09 -0.24
C GLY A 48 -7.24 -4.43 0.74
N ILE A 49 -6.95 -3.14 0.57
CA ILE A 49 -6.08 -2.36 1.45
C ILE A 49 -6.83 -2.02 2.73
N ALA A 50 -8.12 -1.71 2.64
CA ALA A 50 -8.97 -1.50 3.81
C ALA A 50 -8.99 -2.74 4.71
N HIS A 51 -9.15 -3.93 4.12
CA HIS A 51 -9.08 -5.18 4.86
C HIS A 51 -7.70 -5.43 5.46
N LEU A 52 -6.62 -5.13 4.72
CA LEU A 52 -5.25 -5.24 5.23
C LEU A 52 -5.04 -4.32 6.44
N TYR A 53 -5.42 -3.05 6.36
CA TYR A 53 -5.33 -2.09 7.45
C TYR A 53 -6.19 -2.46 8.65
N ALA A 54 -7.37 -3.02 8.44
CA ALA A 54 -8.22 -3.48 9.54
C ALA A 54 -7.68 -4.73 10.23
N LYS A 55 -6.98 -5.60 9.49
CA LYS A 55 -6.48 -6.90 9.97
C LYS A 55 -5.10 -6.81 10.60
N ASP A 56 -4.20 -6.01 10.04
CA ASP A 56 -2.79 -5.96 10.40
C ASP A 56 -2.43 -4.59 10.97
N GLU A 57 -2.36 -4.53 12.30
CA GLU A 57 -2.01 -3.32 13.04
C GLU A 57 -0.62 -2.81 12.68
N ARG A 58 0.35 -3.70 12.41
CA ARG A 58 1.71 -3.30 12.04
C ARG A 58 1.71 -2.57 10.70
N VAL A 59 0.95 -3.04 9.73
CA VAL A 59 0.83 -2.37 8.41
C VAL A 59 0.19 -0.99 8.55
N MET A 60 -0.72 -0.81 9.52
CA MET A 60 -1.29 0.49 9.85
C MET A 60 -0.25 1.41 10.50
N THR A 61 0.49 0.92 11.50
CA THR A 61 1.57 1.68 12.15
C THR A 61 2.64 2.11 11.16
N ASP A 62 3.10 1.21 10.27
CA ASP A 62 4.08 1.53 9.24
C ASP A 62 3.57 2.64 8.29
N ARG A 63 2.26 2.69 8.02
CA ARG A 63 1.64 3.78 7.26
C ARG A 63 1.66 5.08 8.04
N ASP A 64 1.27 5.06 9.32
CA ASP A 64 1.23 6.26 10.15
C ASP A 64 2.63 6.86 10.32
N GLU A 65 3.65 6.02 10.58
CA GLU A 65 5.05 6.43 10.64
C GLU A 65 5.54 7.04 9.32
N LEU A 66 5.13 6.48 8.17
CA LEU A 66 5.43 7.07 6.86
C LEU A 66 4.82 8.47 6.73
N ILE A 67 3.56 8.66 7.11
CA ILE A 67 2.90 9.98 7.01
C ILE A 67 3.58 11.00 7.91
N VAL A 68 3.90 10.64 9.16
CA VAL A 68 4.64 11.50 10.08
C VAL A 68 6.00 11.85 9.49
N GLY A 69 6.75 10.86 9.02
CA GLY A 69 8.06 11.08 8.41
C GLY A 69 8.03 12.03 7.21
N VAL A 70 6.99 11.95 6.37
CA VAL A 70 6.80 12.88 5.23
C VAL A 70 6.53 14.31 5.69
N LEU A 71 5.73 14.47 6.75
CA LEU A 71 5.38 15.79 7.30
C LEU A 71 6.57 16.46 8.02
N GLU A 72 7.51 15.65 8.52
CA GLU A 72 8.72 16.10 9.23
C GLU A 72 9.96 16.22 8.33
N LEU A 73 9.81 16.16 7.00
CA LEU A 73 10.93 16.36 6.08
C LEU A 73 11.44 17.81 6.12
N HIS A 74 12.68 17.99 6.57
CA HIS A 74 13.34 19.29 6.63
C HIS A 74 14.67 19.36 5.87
N ARG A 75 15.38 18.22 5.77
CA ARG A 75 16.72 18.14 5.19
C ARG A 75 16.88 16.87 4.37
N ALA A 76 17.85 16.87 3.45
CA ALA A 76 18.14 15.71 2.61
C ALA A 76 18.51 14.44 3.41
N SER A 77 19.08 14.58 4.60
CA SER A 77 19.33 13.45 5.51
C SER A 77 18.05 12.71 5.89
N ASP A 78 16.97 13.47 6.15
CA ASP A 78 15.69 12.93 6.60
C ASP A 78 15.06 12.14 5.46
N ALA A 79 15.15 12.67 4.23
CA ALA A 79 14.71 12.00 3.02
C ALA A 79 15.40 10.65 2.80
N VAL A 80 16.73 10.58 2.98
CA VAL A 80 17.48 9.32 2.81
C VAL A 80 17.13 8.31 3.91
N LEU A 81 17.02 8.75 5.17
CA LEU A 81 16.66 7.87 6.29
C LEU A 81 15.24 7.33 6.15
N LEU A 82 14.28 8.18 5.78
CA LEU A 82 12.89 7.79 5.55
C LEU A 82 12.75 6.85 4.35
N ALA A 83 13.52 7.06 3.27
CA ALA A 83 13.57 6.13 2.15
C ALA A 83 14.11 4.76 2.58
N GLY A 84 15.19 4.74 3.38
CA GLY A 84 15.74 3.50 3.93
C GLY A 84 14.71 2.71 4.75
N SER A 85 14.08 3.37 5.73
CA SER A 85 13.08 2.72 6.59
C SER A 85 11.88 2.21 5.80
N LEU A 86 11.38 3.00 4.85
CA LEU A 86 10.26 2.60 3.98
C LEU A 86 10.62 1.35 3.16
N ILE A 87 11.81 1.31 2.57
CA ILE A 87 12.26 0.18 1.75
C ILE A 87 12.39 -1.08 2.60
N ASP A 88 12.94 -0.98 3.81
CA ASP A 88 13.12 -2.13 4.69
C ASP A 88 11.78 -2.62 5.26
N ASN A 89 10.88 -1.72 5.64
CA ASN A 89 9.51 -2.06 6.03
C ASN A 89 8.77 -2.76 4.87
N ALA A 90 8.90 -2.26 3.65
CA ALA A 90 8.25 -2.86 2.48
C ALA A 90 8.79 -4.27 2.16
N LYS A 91 10.09 -4.53 2.36
CA LYS A 91 10.65 -5.88 2.24
C LYS A 91 10.14 -6.79 3.36
N ALA A 92 10.14 -6.32 4.61
CA ALA A 92 9.69 -7.10 5.75
C ALA A 92 8.22 -7.51 5.62
N GLN A 93 7.34 -6.59 5.22
CA GLN A 93 5.93 -6.90 4.94
C GLN A 93 5.78 -7.93 3.81
N ALA A 94 6.51 -7.76 2.71
CA ALA A 94 6.45 -8.67 1.58
C ALA A 94 6.96 -10.09 1.94
N GLU A 95 8.05 -10.19 2.70
CA GLU A 95 8.59 -11.47 3.15
C GLU A 95 7.64 -12.18 4.12
N ALA A 96 7.06 -11.44 5.07
CA ALA A 96 6.05 -11.97 5.98
C ALA A 96 4.85 -12.54 5.22
N GLU A 97 4.31 -11.80 4.25
CA GLU A 97 3.17 -12.24 3.45
C GLU A 97 3.50 -13.46 2.59
N VAL A 98 4.69 -13.49 1.97
CA VAL A 98 5.14 -14.64 1.18
C VAL A 98 5.27 -15.89 2.05
N ASN A 99 5.82 -15.75 3.25
CA ASN A 99 6.00 -16.88 4.16
C ASN A 99 4.66 -17.44 4.65
N VAL A 100 3.69 -16.58 4.98
CA VAL A 100 2.33 -17.00 5.33
C VAL A 100 1.68 -17.75 4.17
N LYS A 101 1.70 -17.18 2.97
CA LYS A 101 1.11 -17.82 1.78
C LYS A 101 1.80 -19.12 1.38
N ALA A 102 3.11 -19.23 1.60
CA ALA A 102 3.85 -20.46 1.36
C ALA A 102 3.41 -21.55 2.35
N ALA A 103 3.30 -21.22 3.64
CA ALA A 103 2.83 -22.15 4.67
C ALA A 103 1.38 -22.60 4.43
N GLU A 104 0.48 -21.67 4.06
CA GLU A 104 -0.90 -21.99 3.67
C GLU A 104 -0.94 -22.93 2.47
N ALA A 105 -0.15 -22.65 1.42
CA ALA A 105 -0.09 -23.50 0.24
C ALA A 105 0.48 -24.90 0.53
N GLU A 106 1.47 -25.01 1.43
CA GLU A 106 1.97 -26.31 1.89
C GLU A 106 0.93 -27.10 2.68
N ALA A 107 0.21 -26.44 3.59
CA ALA A 107 -0.87 -27.03 4.37
C ALA A 107 -2.02 -27.51 3.47
N ASP A 108 -2.41 -26.68 2.50
CA ASP A 108 -3.43 -27.04 1.50
C ASP A 108 -2.99 -28.18 0.60
N PHE A 109 -1.72 -28.22 0.19
CA PHE A 109 -1.20 -29.35 -0.58
C PHE A 109 -1.31 -30.65 0.21
N ARG A 110 -0.95 -30.66 1.50
CA ARG A 110 -1.10 -31.84 2.36
C ARG A 110 -2.55 -32.27 2.46
N ARG A 111 -3.45 -31.33 2.77
CA ARG A 111 -4.89 -31.56 2.91
C ARG A 111 -5.51 -32.16 1.64
N VAL A 112 -5.21 -31.60 0.48
CA VAL A 112 -5.76 -32.08 -0.82
C VAL A 112 -5.24 -33.48 -1.16
N ASN A 113 -4.03 -33.84 -0.73
CA ASN A 113 -3.45 -35.16 -0.94
C ASN A 113 -3.76 -36.15 0.20
N GLY A 114 -4.64 -35.80 1.14
CA GLY A 114 -5.03 -36.65 2.26
C GLY A 114 -3.89 -36.95 3.24
N LEU A 115 -2.93 -36.03 3.36
CA LEU A 115 -1.78 -36.14 4.26
C LEU A 115 -2.03 -35.31 5.51
N ASP A 116 -1.75 -35.89 6.67
CA ASP A 116 -1.69 -35.14 7.93
C ASP A 116 -0.46 -34.22 7.98
N ALA A 117 -0.47 -33.26 8.91
CA ALA A 117 0.60 -32.27 9.05
C ALA A 117 1.99 -32.89 9.24
N LYS A 118 2.07 -34.07 9.87
CA LYS A 118 3.32 -34.80 10.16
C LYS A 118 3.61 -35.93 9.18
N ASP A 119 2.72 -36.21 8.23
CA ASP A 119 2.91 -37.32 7.31
C ASP A 119 4.07 -37.07 6.35
N ARG A 120 4.77 -38.17 6.05
CA ARG A 120 5.88 -38.15 5.10
C ARG A 120 5.32 -37.98 3.69
N ILE A 121 5.80 -36.96 2.97
CA ILE A 121 5.41 -36.72 1.58
C ILE A 121 5.84 -37.93 0.69
N PRO A 122 4.87 -38.59 0.02
CA PRO A 122 5.16 -39.70 -0.88
C PRO A 122 6.15 -39.32 -2.00
N PRO A 123 7.02 -40.24 -2.47
CA PRO A 123 8.02 -39.94 -3.49
C PRO A 123 7.47 -39.30 -4.77
N LYS A 124 6.28 -39.73 -5.20
CA LYS A 124 5.61 -39.22 -6.41
C LYS A 124 5.17 -37.75 -6.28
N LEU A 125 4.89 -37.29 -5.06
CA LEU A 125 4.38 -35.93 -4.78
C LEU A 125 5.46 -34.95 -4.33
N ARG A 126 6.66 -35.46 -3.99
CA ARG A 126 7.75 -34.66 -3.41
C ARG A 126 8.25 -33.54 -4.33
N GLY A 127 8.29 -33.78 -5.64
CA GLY A 127 8.66 -32.75 -6.61
C GLY A 127 7.68 -31.57 -6.61
N ALA A 128 6.38 -31.87 -6.57
CA ALA A 128 5.33 -30.86 -6.51
C ALA A 128 5.31 -30.10 -5.17
N TYR A 129 5.50 -30.79 -4.05
CA TYR A 129 5.60 -30.15 -2.73
C TYR A 129 6.80 -29.19 -2.65
N ASN A 130 7.98 -29.63 -3.08
CA ASN A 130 9.18 -28.80 -3.07
C ASN A 130 9.09 -27.59 -4.03
N ALA A 131 8.26 -27.67 -5.07
CA ALA A 131 8.03 -26.55 -5.97
C ALA A 131 7.28 -25.39 -5.28
N ILE A 132 6.40 -25.69 -4.31
CA ILE A 132 5.63 -24.68 -3.56
C ILE A 132 6.55 -23.75 -2.78
N ALA A 133 7.56 -24.30 -2.13
CA ALA A 133 8.54 -23.58 -1.32
C ALA A 133 9.86 -23.30 -2.06
N LYS A 134 9.85 -23.31 -3.40
CA LYS A 134 11.07 -23.06 -4.18
C LYS A 134 11.56 -21.64 -3.91
N LYS A 135 12.75 -21.52 -3.31
CA LYS A 135 13.34 -20.24 -2.87
C LYS A 135 13.33 -19.15 -3.94
N ASP A 136 13.64 -19.50 -5.20
CA ASP A 136 13.63 -18.53 -6.30
C ASP A 136 12.24 -17.98 -6.61
N GLU A 137 11.19 -18.81 -6.51
CA GLU A 137 9.82 -18.36 -6.72
C GLU A 137 9.35 -17.46 -5.58
N LEU A 138 9.64 -17.85 -4.33
CA LEU A 138 9.33 -17.04 -3.16
C LEU A 138 10.03 -15.68 -3.24
N LYS A 139 11.32 -15.65 -3.62
CA LYS A 139 12.06 -14.41 -3.83
C LYS A 139 11.43 -13.53 -4.91
N ARG A 140 11.01 -14.11 -6.04
CA ARG A 140 10.31 -13.36 -7.11
C ARG A 140 8.95 -12.81 -6.65
N ARG A 141 8.21 -13.58 -5.84
CA ARG A 141 6.94 -13.13 -5.24
C ARG A 141 7.18 -12.00 -4.25
N ALA A 142 8.19 -12.12 -3.39
CA ALA A 142 8.58 -11.07 -2.45
C ALA A 142 8.95 -9.79 -3.18
N THR A 143 9.78 -9.84 -4.24
CA THR A 143 10.10 -8.65 -5.04
C THR A 143 8.88 -7.97 -5.65
N ARG A 144 7.85 -8.73 -6.06
CA ARG A 144 6.60 -8.14 -6.58
C ARG A 144 5.78 -7.50 -5.47
N LEU A 145 5.59 -8.21 -4.36
CA LEU A 145 4.84 -7.68 -3.22
C LEU A 145 5.52 -6.46 -2.60
N THR A 146 6.86 -6.41 -2.55
CA THR A 146 7.58 -5.19 -2.12
C THR A 146 7.22 -4.00 -3.01
N ARG A 147 7.10 -4.20 -4.33
CA ARG A 147 6.66 -3.12 -5.23
C ARG A 147 5.22 -2.71 -4.97
N ASP A 148 4.32 -3.65 -4.70
CA ASP A 148 2.92 -3.36 -4.38
C ASP A 148 2.80 -2.56 -3.07
N VAL A 149 3.60 -2.90 -2.05
CA VAL A 149 3.68 -2.14 -0.79
C VAL A 149 4.20 -0.72 -1.04
N LEU A 150 5.21 -0.56 -1.88
CA LEU A 150 5.75 0.76 -2.23
C LEU A 150 4.76 1.60 -3.06
N ASP A 151 4.00 1.00 -3.98
CA ASP A 151 2.94 1.73 -4.70
C ASP A 151 1.83 2.20 -3.75
N ARG A 152 1.45 1.36 -2.77
CA ARG A 152 0.55 1.75 -1.69
C ARG A 152 1.12 2.90 -0.84
N ALA A 153 2.42 2.91 -0.57
CA ALA A 153 3.07 4.03 0.11
C ALA A 153 2.94 5.34 -0.68
N LEU A 154 3.07 5.30 -2.01
CA LEU A 154 2.86 6.48 -2.87
C LEU A 154 1.42 7.00 -2.80
N ASN A 155 0.40 6.14 -2.69
CA ASN A 155 -0.98 6.61 -2.45
C ASN A 155 -1.09 7.33 -1.09
N SER A 156 -0.48 6.75 -0.04
CA SER A 156 -0.48 7.34 1.30
C SER A 156 0.19 8.72 1.31
N ILE A 157 1.35 8.86 0.65
CA ILE A 157 2.04 10.15 0.48
C ILE A 157 1.17 11.14 -0.31
N ALA A 158 0.55 10.71 -1.42
CA ALA A 158 -0.33 11.56 -2.21
C ALA A 158 -1.52 12.08 -1.39
N SER A 159 -2.06 11.26 -0.48
CA SER A 159 -3.19 11.63 0.36
C SER A 159 -2.91 12.83 1.27
N VAL A 160 -1.66 13.06 1.67
CA VAL A 160 -1.23 14.24 2.44
C VAL A 160 -1.45 15.52 1.63
N TYR A 161 -0.91 15.56 0.41
CA TYR A 161 -1.03 16.74 -0.46
C TYR A 161 -2.44 16.92 -1.02
N ARG A 162 -3.19 15.82 -1.17
CA ARG A 162 -4.63 15.88 -1.44
C ARG A 162 -5.36 16.61 -0.30
N ASP A 163 -5.08 16.26 0.95
CA ASP A 163 -5.71 16.90 2.11
C ASP A 163 -5.30 18.38 2.23
N VAL A 164 -4.03 18.72 1.94
CA VAL A 164 -3.59 20.12 1.81
C VAL A 164 -4.45 20.86 0.76
N ALA A 165 -4.63 20.28 -0.43
CA ALA A 165 -5.44 20.89 -1.47
C ALA A 165 -6.93 21.03 -1.06
N VAL A 166 -7.48 20.08 -0.31
CA VAL A 166 -8.85 20.16 0.23
C VAL A 166 -8.98 21.34 1.19
N LEU A 167 -8.03 21.51 2.11
CA LEU A 167 -8.01 22.65 3.04
C LEU A 167 -7.88 23.98 2.30
N GLN A 168 -6.93 24.09 1.35
CA GLN A 168 -6.70 25.33 0.58
C GLN A 168 -7.88 25.75 -0.30
N ASN A 169 -8.80 24.83 -0.61
CA ASN A 169 -10.01 25.08 -1.39
C ASN A 169 -11.29 25.09 -0.55
N ASN A 170 -11.19 25.06 0.79
CA ASN A 170 -12.33 25.01 1.71
C ASN A 170 -13.34 23.89 1.38
N ALA A 171 -12.84 22.73 0.96
CA ALA A 171 -13.66 21.62 0.49
C ALA A 171 -13.87 20.51 1.54
N GLU A 172 -13.41 20.71 2.78
CA GLU A 172 -13.44 19.70 3.85
C GLU A 172 -14.86 19.16 4.09
N GLU A 173 -15.88 20.02 4.10
CA GLU A 173 -17.29 19.61 4.29
C GLU A 173 -17.82 18.71 3.16
N SER A 174 -17.28 18.87 1.95
CA SER A 174 -17.76 18.15 0.77
C SER A 174 -17.09 16.79 0.59
N VAL A 175 -15.78 16.70 0.86
CA VAL A 175 -14.98 15.51 0.53
C VAL A 175 -14.22 14.91 1.71
N GLY A 176 -14.25 15.55 2.89
CA GLY A 176 -13.54 15.14 4.10
C GLY A 176 -12.01 15.14 3.98
N LEU A 177 -11.31 14.84 5.09
CA LEU A 177 -9.85 14.61 5.11
C LEU A 177 -9.52 13.12 5.25
N ILE A 178 -8.47 12.69 4.57
CA ILE A 178 -7.97 11.30 4.61
C ILE A 178 -7.02 11.08 5.78
N ASN A 179 -6.32 12.08 6.31
CA ASN A 179 -5.33 11.92 7.38
C ASN A 179 -5.71 12.74 8.62
N LEU A 180 -6.90 12.47 9.17
CA LEU A 180 -7.46 13.14 10.35
C LEU A 180 -6.52 13.10 11.56
N GLU A 181 -5.78 12.01 11.73
CA GLU A 181 -4.80 11.83 12.80
C GLU A 181 -3.65 12.85 12.72
N ASN A 182 -3.36 13.36 11.53
CA ASN A 182 -2.32 14.37 11.28
C ASN A 182 -2.90 15.74 10.88
N ARG A 183 -4.18 16.01 11.19
CA ARG A 183 -4.88 17.24 10.77
C ARG A 183 -4.11 18.52 11.10
N SER A 184 -3.55 18.62 12.30
CA SER A 184 -2.80 19.81 12.72
C SER A 184 -1.58 20.07 11.85
N ALA A 185 -0.76 19.04 11.63
CA ALA A 185 0.45 19.13 10.79
C ALA A 185 0.12 19.41 9.31
N ILE A 186 -0.96 18.81 8.80
CA ILE A 186 -1.45 19.06 7.43
C ILE A 186 -1.98 20.50 7.29
N THR A 187 -2.65 21.02 8.32
CA THR A 187 -3.11 22.41 8.35
C THR A 187 -1.93 23.36 8.31
N GLU A 188 -0.90 23.13 9.13
CA GLU A 188 0.33 23.94 9.10
C GLU A 188 1.01 23.89 7.73
N LEU A 189 1.16 22.69 7.15
CA LEU A 189 1.71 22.52 5.82
C LEU A 189 0.89 23.27 4.75
N SER A 190 -0.44 23.28 4.88
CA SER A 190 -1.33 23.98 3.94
C SER A 190 -1.18 25.50 3.94
N VAL A 191 -0.72 26.08 5.06
CA VAL A 191 -0.40 27.50 5.18
C VAL A 191 0.98 27.81 4.61
N ARG A 192 1.93 26.87 4.74
CA ARG A 192 3.30 27.03 4.26
C ARG A 192 3.44 26.87 2.75
N LEU A 193 2.65 25.98 2.14
CA LEU A 193 2.68 25.73 0.70
C LEU A 193 1.68 26.63 -0.02
N ASP A 194 2.03 27.09 -1.21
CA ASP A 194 1.06 27.64 -2.15
C ASP A 194 0.29 26.50 -2.87
N ARG A 195 -0.78 26.86 -3.60
CA ARG A 195 -1.61 25.88 -4.33
C ARG A 195 -0.84 25.18 -5.46
N ALA A 196 0.05 25.89 -6.13
CA ALA A 196 0.83 25.34 -7.23
C ALA A 196 1.90 24.36 -6.70
N GLU A 197 2.46 24.61 -5.52
CA GLU A 197 3.37 23.72 -4.80
C GLU A 197 2.68 22.42 -4.42
N ALA A 198 1.47 22.49 -3.84
CA ALA A 198 0.69 21.30 -3.51
C ALA A 198 0.45 20.42 -4.76
N VAL A 199 0.14 21.03 -5.91
CA VAL A 199 0.00 20.32 -7.19
C VAL A 199 1.34 19.75 -7.66
N ARG A 200 2.44 20.51 -7.59
CA ARG A 200 3.79 20.02 -7.93
C ARG A 200 4.17 18.79 -7.10
N ARG A 201 3.85 18.76 -5.80
CA ARG A 201 4.11 17.59 -4.95
C ARG A 201 3.34 16.35 -5.41
N LEU A 202 2.09 16.51 -5.85
CA LEU A 202 1.32 15.41 -6.46
C LEU A 202 1.95 14.93 -7.78
N GLU A 203 2.48 15.84 -8.60
CA GLU A 203 3.22 15.50 -9.82
C GLU A 203 4.56 14.78 -9.54
N ASP A 204 5.25 15.16 -8.47
CA ASP A 204 6.47 14.48 -8.00
C ASP A 204 6.15 13.04 -7.59
N VAL A 205 5.06 12.82 -6.84
CA VAL A 205 4.57 11.48 -6.50
C VAL A 205 4.20 10.68 -7.76
N ALA A 206 3.50 11.29 -8.72
CA ALA A 206 3.18 10.65 -9.99
C ALA A 206 4.44 10.29 -10.80
N THR A 207 5.48 11.12 -10.74
CA THR A 207 6.78 10.85 -11.37
C THR A 207 7.51 9.70 -10.68
N ALA A 208 7.50 9.64 -9.35
CA ALA A 208 8.02 8.50 -8.61
C ALA A 208 7.31 7.19 -8.98
N ARG A 209 5.98 7.21 -9.09
CA ARG A 209 5.18 6.06 -9.53
C ARG A 209 5.56 5.59 -10.94
N ARG A 210 5.72 6.51 -11.89
CA ARG A 210 6.18 6.18 -13.26
C ARG A 210 7.57 5.54 -13.25
N ARG A 211 8.50 6.06 -12.45
CA ARG A 211 9.86 5.48 -12.31
C ARG A 211 9.81 4.08 -11.70
N LEU A 212 9.01 3.86 -10.65
CA LEU A 212 8.84 2.55 -10.01
C LEU A 212 8.26 1.52 -11.00
N ASN A 213 7.22 1.89 -11.74
CA ASN A 213 6.61 1.07 -12.80
C ASN A 213 7.57 0.82 -13.97
N GLY A 214 8.48 1.75 -14.24
CA GLY A 214 9.55 1.63 -15.23
C GLY A 214 10.75 0.79 -14.78
N ASN A 215 10.61 -0.03 -13.73
CA ASN A 215 11.69 -0.82 -13.11
C ASN A 215 12.86 0.02 -12.56
N GLY A 216 12.62 1.28 -12.19
CA GLY A 216 13.60 2.09 -11.47
C GLY A 216 14.03 1.45 -10.14
N ASN A 217 15.24 1.78 -9.68
CA ASN A 217 15.73 1.34 -8.37
C ASN A 217 14.86 1.98 -7.27
N PRO A 218 14.12 1.18 -6.46
CA PRO A 218 13.21 1.71 -5.45
C PRO A 218 13.85 2.72 -4.48
N THR A 219 15.05 2.43 -3.97
CA THR A 219 15.74 3.32 -3.02
C THR A 219 15.96 4.70 -3.64
N LEU A 220 16.56 4.77 -4.82
CA LEU A 220 16.80 6.03 -5.51
C LEU A 220 15.49 6.77 -5.88
N VAL A 221 14.43 6.03 -6.20
CA VAL A 221 13.12 6.63 -6.52
C VAL A 221 12.53 7.34 -5.31
N PHE A 222 12.56 6.71 -4.13
CA PHE A 222 12.02 7.30 -2.91
C PHE A 222 12.94 8.37 -2.31
N GLU A 223 14.26 8.22 -2.38
CA GLU A 223 15.21 9.28 -2.00
C GLU A 223 14.96 10.54 -2.84
N ALA A 224 14.84 10.38 -4.17
CA ALA A 224 14.56 11.50 -5.06
C ALA A 224 13.19 12.12 -4.80
N LEU A 225 12.16 11.31 -4.54
CA LEU A 225 10.83 11.80 -4.17
C LEU A 225 10.89 12.60 -2.88
N PHE A 226 11.41 12.03 -1.80
CA PHE A 226 11.45 12.70 -0.50
C PHE A 226 12.31 13.96 -0.53
N CYS A 227 13.43 13.97 -1.24
CA CYS A 227 14.20 15.19 -1.48
C CYS A 227 13.37 16.27 -2.22
N ALA A 228 12.57 15.87 -3.20
CA ALA A 228 11.68 16.82 -3.89
C ALA A 228 10.60 17.36 -2.95
N LEU A 229 10.09 16.55 -2.01
CA LEU A 229 9.02 16.93 -1.08
C LEU A 229 9.45 17.86 0.07
N ILE A 230 10.76 18.05 0.29
CA ILE A 230 11.26 19.00 1.29
C ILE A 230 10.71 20.41 0.97
N PRO A 231 10.09 21.10 1.94
CA PRO A 231 9.55 22.45 1.76
C PRO A 231 10.61 23.50 1.39
#